data_AF-A0A645HQ58-F1
#
_entry.id   AF-A0A645HQ58-F1
#
_cell.length_a   1.000
_cell.length_b   1.000
_cell.length_c   1.000
_cell.angle_alpha   90.00
_cell.angle_beta   90.00
_cell.angle_gamma   90.00
#
_symmetry.space_group_name_H-M   'P 1'
#
loop_
_entity.id
_entity.type
_entity.pdbx_description
1 polymer ?
#
loop_
_entity_poly.entity_id
_entity_poly.type
_entity_poly.pdbx_seq_one_letter_code
_entity_poly.pdbx_strand_id
1 'polypeptide(L)'
;MLKAIGTSNPIVAAASIIQILVVTLVGVAIGALLSFLFSLTFPPTVPIVFNGTTSAIAIIALILIGPLGGLVSIRYAVRIEPLKALGLSS
;
A
#
# COMPACT_ATOMS: atom_id res chain seq x y z
N MET A 1 11.74 -6.88 15.63
CA MET A 1 11.16 -6.97 17.00
C MET A 1 10.13 -8.08 17.13
N LEU A 2 9.06 -8.15 16.31
CA LEU A 2 8.02 -9.19 16.42
C LEU A 2 8.58 -10.63 16.50
N LYS A 3 9.50 -10.98 15.59
CA LYS A 3 10.14 -12.31 15.59
C LYS A 3 11.05 -12.57 16.80
N ALA A 4 11.58 -11.52 17.44
CA ALA A 4 12.45 -11.66 18.60
C ALA A 4 11.69 -11.96 19.90
N ILE A 5 10.41 -11.57 19.96
CA ILE A 5 9.51 -11.86 21.07
C ILE A 5 8.65 -13.12 20.83
N GLY A 6 9.06 -13.97 19.87
CA GLY A 6 8.39 -15.25 19.59
C GLY A 6 7.22 -15.20 18.60
N THR A 7 6.99 -14.09 17.89
CA THR A 7 5.92 -14.02 16.87
C THR A 7 6.26 -14.90 15.66
N SER A 8 5.30 -15.69 15.20
CA SER A 8 5.49 -16.59 14.07
C SER A 8 5.57 -15.83 12.72
N ASN A 9 6.30 -16.41 11.78
CA ASN A 9 6.49 -15.89 10.43
C ASN A 9 5.18 -15.54 9.68
N PRO A 10 4.12 -16.37 9.71
CA PRO A 10 2.84 -16.04 9.07
C PRO A 10 2.17 -14.80 9.66
N ILE A 11 2.28 -14.58 10.99
CA ILE A 11 1.69 -13.42 11.65
C ILE A 11 2.40 -12.13 11.22
N VAL A 12 3.74 -12.14 11.14
CA VAL A 12 4.52 -11.00 10.66
C VAL A 12 4.14 -10.66 9.21
N ALA A 13 4.03 -11.68 8.35
CA ALA A 13 3.61 -11.48 6.96
C ALA A 13 2.20 -10.88 6.86
N ALA A 14 1.23 -11.45 7.59
CA ALA A 14 -0.14 -10.97 7.60
C ALA A 14 -0.24 -9.52 8.11
N ALA A 15 0.46 -9.19 9.20
CA ALA A 15 0.48 -7.84 9.76
C ALA A 15 1.02 -6.82 8.75
N SER A 16 2.12 -7.13 8.05
CA SER A 16 2.66 -6.27 7.01
C SER A 16 1.72 -6.11 5.81
N ILE A 17 1.09 -7.20 5.35
CA ILE A 17 0.12 -7.15 4.24
C ILE A 17 -1.08 -6.27 4.61
N ILE A 18 -1.64 -6.46 5.80
CA ILE A 18 -2.77 -5.66 6.30
C ILE A 18 -2.36 -4.20 6.42
N GLN A 19 -1.18 -3.91 6.97
CA GLN A 19 -0.67 -2.55 7.10
C GLN A 19 -0.50 -1.86 5.73
N ILE A 20 0.06 -2.56 4.74
CA ILE A 20 0.16 -2.06 3.37
C ILE A 20 -1.24 -1.78 2.82
N LEU A 21 -2.17 -2.73 2.92
CA LEU A 21 -3.53 -2.57 2.43
C LEU A 21 -4.23 -1.36 3.06
N VAL A 22 -4.17 -1.21 4.38
CA VAL A 22 -4.81 -0.09 5.09
C VAL A 22 -4.23 1.25 4.63
N VAL A 23 -2.89 1.38 4.59
CA VAL A 23 -2.25 2.63 4.18
C VAL A 23 -2.56 2.94 2.71
N THR A 24 -2.49 1.95 1.83
CA THR A 24 -2.80 2.13 0.40
C THR A 24 -4.26 2.50 0.19
N LEU A 25 -5.21 1.84 0.86
CA LEU A 25 -6.64 2.16 0.75
C LEU A 25 -6.92 3.60 1.19
N VAL A 26 -6.36 4.01 2.33
CA VAL A 26 -6.53 5.38 2.83
C VAL A 26 -5.90 6.39 1.88
N GLY A 27 -4.67 6.13 1.41
CA GLY A 27 -3.97 7.01 0.47
C GLY A 27 -4.71 7.16 -0.86
N VAL A 28 -5.19 6.07 -1.44
CA VAL A 28 -5.95 6.09 -2.70
C VAL A 28 -7.31 6.78 -2.50
N ALA A 29 -8.00 6.55 -1.38
CA ALA A 29 -9.25 7.22 -1.08
C ALA A 29 -9.07 8.74 -0.98
N ILE A 30 -8.04 9.21 -0.27
CA ILE A 30 -7.71 10.63 -0.16
C ILE A 30 -7.34 11.20 -1.53
N GLY A 31 -6.48 10.52 -2.30
CA GLY A 31 -6.07 10.97 -3.63
C GLY A 31 -7.24 11.06 -4.63
N ALA A 32 -8.13 10.06 -4.62
CA ALA A 32 -9.33 10.06 -5.46
C ALA A 32 -10.30 11.19 -5.07
N LEU A 33 -10.52 11.38 -3.76
CA LEU A 33 -11.36 12.47 -3.25
C LEU A 33 -10.80 13.84 -3.63
N LEU A 34 -9.50 14.07 -3.42
CA LEU A 34 -8.86 15.34 -3.78
C LEU A 34 -8.92 15.58 -5.29
N SER A 35 -8.65 14.55 -6.10
CA SER A 35 -8.74 14.66 -7.56
C SER A 35 -10.15 15.04 -8.02
N PHE A 36 -11.18 14.45 -7.40
CA PHE A 36 -12.57 14.83 -7.63
C PHE A 36 -12.87 16.27 -7.19
N LEU A 37 -12.44 16.67 -5.99
CA LEU A 37 -12.66 18.05 -5.52
C LEU A 37 -11.96 19.09 -6.39
N PHE A 38 -10.73 18.83 -6.82
CA PHE A 38 -10.03 19.70 -7.77
C PHE A 38 -10.74 19.76 -9.12
N SER A 39 -11.36 18.66 -9.56
CA SER A 39 -12.09 18.64 -10.83
C SER A 39 -13.20 19.70 -10.88
N LEU A 40 -13.85 19.97 -9.74
CA LEU A 40 -14.92 20.96 -9.60
C LEU A 40 -14.45 22.41 -9.75
N THR A 41 -13.13 22.65 -9.64
CA THR A 41 -12.55 24.00 -9.74
C THR A 41 -12.10 24.37 -11.15
N PHE A 42 -12.09 23.41 -12.09
CA PHE A 42 -11.66 23.69 -13.45
C PHE A 42 -12.73 24.44 -14.25
N PRO A 43 -12.35 25.47 -15.03
CA PRO A 43 -13.25 26.13 -15.95
C PRO A 43 -13.78 25.16 -17.02
N PRO A 44 -15.04 25.30 -17.47
CA PRO A 44 -15.63 24.43 -18.49
C PRO A 44 -14.96 24.52 -19.87
N THR A 45 -14.09 25.51 -20.07
CA THR A 45 -13.27 25.67 -21.28
C THR A 45 -12.07 24.72 -21.33
N VAL A 46 -11.68 24.13 -20.21
CA VAL A 46 -10.61 23.12 -20.15
C VAL A 46 -11.23 21.74 -20.39
N PRO A 47 -10.84 21.00 -21.44
CA PRO A 47 -11.48 19.74 -21.82
C PRO A 47 -11.00 18.57 -20.93
N ILE A 48 -11.31 18.62 -19.62
CA ILE A 48 -11.06 17.52 -18.68
C ILE A 48 -12.32 16.69 -18.55
N VAL A 49 -12.27 15.45 -19.05
CA VAL A 49 -13.39 14.51 -18.98
C VAL A 49 -13.01 13.37 -18.04
N PHE A 50 -13.68 13.29 -16.90
CA PHE A 50 -13.59 12.12 -16.02
C PHE A 50 -14.49 11.00 -16.54
N ASN A 51 -13.87 9.93 -17.05
CA ASN A 51 -14.58 8.72 -17.43
C ASN A 51 -14.61 7.75 -16.23
N GLY A 52 -15.81 7.44 -15.73
CA GLY A 52 -15.98 6.60 -14.54
C GLY A 52 -15.32 5.22 -14.66
N THR A 53 -15.29 4.64 -15.86
CA THR A 53 -14.65 3.34 -16.12
C THR A 53 -13.14 3.44 -16.00
N THR A 54 -12.51 4.42 -16.65
CA THR A 54 -11.04 4.58 -16.57
C THR A 54 -10.60 4.99 -15.17
N SER A 55 -11.37 5.83 -14.47
CA SER A 55 -11.13 6.20 -13.08
C SER A 55 -11.22 4.99 -12.14
N ALA A 56 -12.23 4.12 -12.30
CA ALA A 56 -12.36 2.91 -11.51
C ALA A 56 -11.18 1.95 -11.73
N ILE A 57 -10.77 1.76 -13.00
CA ILE A 57 -9.59 0.94 -13.34
C ILE A 57 -8.33 1.52 -12.67
N ALA A 58 -8.14 2.84 -12.74
CA ALA A 58 -6.98 3.49 -12.11
C ALA A 58 -6.97 3.29 -10.59
N ILE A 59 -8.11 3.44 -9.91
CA ILE A 59 -8.23 3.23 -8.46
C ILE A 59 -7.88 1.77 -8.09
N ILE A 60 -8.43 0.79 -8.81
CA ILE A 60 -8.13 -0.63 -8.59
C ILE A 60 -6.64 -0.90 -8.81
N ALA A 61 -6.05 -0.38 -9.89
CA ALA A 61 -4.64 -0.53 -10.18
C ALA A 61 -3.76 0.06 -9.06
N LEU A 62 -4.07 1.26 -8.58
CA LEU A 62 -3.35 1.91 -7.48
C LEU A 62 -3.44 1.12 -6.18
N ILE A 63 -4.61 0.53 -5.87
CA ILE A 63 -4.78 -0.33 -4.69
C ILE A 63 -3.91 -1.58 -4.79
N LEU A 64 -3.82 -2.18 -5.97
CA LEU A 64 -3.04 -3.41 -6.18
C LEU A 64 -1.52 -3.19 -6.14
N ILE A 65 -1.04 -2.01 -6.56
CA ILE A 65 0.41 -1.69 -6.59
C ILE A 65 1.05 -1.84 -5.20
N GLY A 66 0.37 -1.41 -4.13
CA GLY A 66 0.90 -1.46 -2.76
C GLY A 66 1.27 -2.88 -2.32
N PRO A 67 0.29 -3.80 -2.23
CA PRO A 67 0.53 -5.20 -1.86
C PRO A 67 1.53 -5.88 -2.81
N LEU A 68 1.35 -5.72 -4.12
CA LEU A 68 2.20 -6.38 -5.12
C LEU A 68 3.67 -5.95 -5.02
N GLY A 69 3.93 -4.65 -4.85
CA GLY A 69 5.29 -4.14 -4.63
C GLY A 69 5.87 -4.57 -3.28
N GLY A 70 5.03 -4.70 -2.26
CA GLY A 70 5.44 -5.11 -0.91
C GLY A 70 5.77 -6.59 -0.75
N LEU A 71 5.30 -7.49 -1.65
CA LEU A 71 5.51 -8.93 -1.52
C LEU A 71 6.98 -9.34 -1.46
N VAL A 72 7.84 -8.68 -2.24
CA VAL A 72 9.28 -8.93 -2.22
C VAL A 72 9.88 -8.56 -0.86
N SER A 73 9.48 -7.41 -0.31
CA SER A 73 9.93 -6.94 1.00
C SER A 73 9.48 -7.90 2.12
N ILE A 74 8.22 -8.37 2.08
CA ILE A 74 7.70 -9.35 3.05
C ILE A 74 8.47 -10.67 2.96
N ARG A 75 8.77 -11.15 1.74
CA ARG A 75 9.53 -12.38 1.52
C ARG A 75 10.91 -12.31 2.19
N TYR A 76 11.59 -11.17 2.09
CA TYR A 76 12.87 -10.97 2.78
C TYR A 76 12.69 -10.85 4.29
N ALA A 77 11.74 -10.04 4.77
CA ALA A 77 11.50 -9.81 6.19
C ALA A 77 11.23 -11.10 6.98
N VAL A 78 10.47 -12.03 6.40
CA VAL A 78 10.12 -13.31 7.03
C VAL A 78 11.33 -14.27 7.10
N ARG A 79 12.31 -14.14 6.19
CA ARG A 79 13.51 -15.00 6.12
C ARG A 79 14.66 -14.55 7.02
N ILE A 80 14.68 -13.29 7.47
CA ILE A 80 15.76 -12.77 8.31
C ILE A 80 15.69 -13.39 9.72
N GLU A 81 16.81 -13.89 10.22
CA GLU A 81 16.92 -14.42 11.57
C GLU A 81 16.69 -13.33 12.64
N PRO A 82 16.02 -13.63 13.76
CA PRO A 82 15.70 -12.63 14.77
C PRO A 82 16.94 -11.92 15.33
N LEU A 83 18.03 -12.66 15.55
CA LEU A 83 19.30 -12.12 16.07
C LEU A 83 19.95 -11.14 15.08
N LYS A 84 19.92 -11.48 13.79
CA LYS A 84 20.36 -10.60 12.70
C LYS A 84 19.47 -9.37 12.56
N ALA A 85 18.15 -9.51 12.74
CA ALA A 85 17.20 -8.39 12.75
C ALA A 85 17.39 -7.44 13.95
N LEU A 86 18.02 -7.90 15.02
CA LEU A 86 18.37 -7.10 16.21
C LEU A 86 19.81 -6.56 16.17
N GLY A 87 20.61 -6.94 15.17
CA GLY A 87 22.03 -6.56 15.09
C GLY A 87 22.92 -7.27 16.11
N LEU A 88 22.47 -8.40 16.67
CA LEU A 88 23.19 -9.16 17.71
C LEU A 88 24.02 -10.33 17.16
N SER A 89 23.95 -10.58 15.86
CA SER A 89 24.75 -11.60 15.16
C SER A 89 25.01 -11.17 13.71
N SER A 90 26.23 -11.38 13.23
CA SER A 90 26.69 -11.06 11.87
C SER A 90 26.18 -12.03 10.81
#